data_AF-A0A7X0RS95-F1
#
_entry.id   AF-A0A7X0RS95-F1
#
_cell.length_a   1.000
_cell.length_b   1.000
_cell.length_c   1.000
_cell.angle_alpha   90.00
_cell.angle_beta   90.00
_cell.angle_gamma   90.00
#
_symmetry.space_group_name_H-M   'P 1'
#
loop_
_entity.id
_entity.type
_entity.pdbx_description
1 polymer ?
#
loop_
_entity_poly.entity_id
_entity_poly.type
_entity_poly.pdbx_seq_one_letter_code
_entity_poly.pdbx_strand_id
1 'polypeptide(L)'
;MTTRVMTQKEAAWIAHAVGGDPLIASYIDNQVDHGQDFYRIAANLPVCGRCERLVLVHNKGYVCPTCGHTEENSRGHKMKTHLRRGMYR
;
A
#
# COMPACT_ATOMS: atom_id res chain seq x y z
N MET A 1 22.82 -10.29 -1.55
CA MET A 1 21.38 -10.06 -1.29
C MET A 1 20.70 -11.41 -1.29
N THR A 2 20.03 -11.79 -0.21
CA THR A 2 19.32 -13.08 -0.13
C THR A 2 17.95 -12.91 -0.76
N THR A 3 17.74 -13.48 -1.95
CA THR A 3 16.44 -13.48 -2.61
C THR A 3 15.54 -14.49 -1.90
N ARG A 4 14.59 -13.99 -1.09
CA ARG A 4 13.55 -14.82 -0.45
C ARG A 4 12.35 -14.91 -1.39
N VAL A 5 11.85 -16.12 -1.61
CA VAL A 5 10.59 -16.36 -2.33
C VAL A 5 9.41 -15.94 -1.46
N MET A 6 8.46 -15.24 -2.06
CA MET A 6 7.22 -14.80 -1.41
C MET A 6 6.32 -16.01 -1.12
N THR A 7 5.69 -16.04 0.05
CA THR A 7 4.68 -17.04 0.38
C THR A 7 3.36 -16.75 -0.34
N GLN A 8 2.50 -17.76 -0.50
CA GLN A 8 1.18 -17.56 -1.11
C GLN A 8 0.32 -16.56 -0.33
N LYS A 9 0.41 -16.56 1.01
CA LYS A 9 -0.31 -15.60 1.87
C LYS A 9 0.15 -14.17 1.60
N GLU A 10 1.45 -13.95 1.48
CA GLU A 10 2.01 -12.64 1.13
C GLU A 10 1.55 -12.19 -0.26
N ALA A 11 1.57 -13.08 -1.25
CA ALA A 11 1.11 -12.75 -2.60
C ALA A 11 -0.38 -12.36 -2.63
N ALA A 12 -1.23 -13.12 -1.94
CA ALA A 12 -2.65 -12.81 -1.81
C ALA A 12 -2.89 -11.47 -1.12
N TRP A 13 -2.15 -11.19 -0.04
CA TRP A 13 -2.26 -9.92 0.66
C TRP A 13 -1.79 -8.74 -0.20
N ILE A 14 -0.70 -8.88 -0.96
CA ILE A 14 -0.25 -7.82 -1.89
C ILE A 14 -1.33 -7.53 -2.93
N ALA A 15 -1.94 -8.57 -3.50
CA ALA A 15 -3.04 -8.40 -4.46
C ALA A 15 -4.23 -7.66 -3.83
N HIS A 16 -4.57 -7.96 -2.57
CA HIS A 16 -5.60 -7.23 -1.83
C HIS A 16 -5.22 -5.77 -1.57
N ALA A 17 -3.99 -5.51 -1.14
CA ALA A 17 -3.53 -4.19 -0.73
C ALA A 17 -3.52 -3.20 -1.90
N VAL A 18 -3.04 -3.66 -3.06
CA VAL A 18 -2.93 -2.84 -4.29
C VAL A 18 -4.22 -2.85 -5.11
N GLY A 19 -5.05 -3.88 -4.96
CA GLY A 19 -6.22 -4.09 -5.81
C GLY A 19 -7.46 -3.30 -5.40
N GLY A 20 -8.28 -2.99 -6.40
CA GLY A 20 -9.70 -2.65 -6.22
C GLY A 20 -9.99 -1.21 -5.81
N ASP A 21 -9.03 -0.29 -5.93
CA ASP A 21 -9.26 1.15 -5.70
C ASP A 21 -8.82 1.97 -6.93
N PRO A 22 -9.75 2.63 -7.65
CA PRO A 22 -9.41 3.39 -8.85
C PRO A 22 -8.45 4.56 -8.63
N LEU A 23 -8.48 5.18 -7.43
CA LEU A 23 -7.60 6.31 -7.12
C LEU A 23 -6.16 5.83 -6.91
N ILE A 24 -5.98 4.73 -6.17
CA ILE A 24 -4.66 4.11 -5.99
C ILE A 24 -4.11 3.63 -7.33
N ALA A 25 -4.95 2.97 -8.14
CA ALA A 25 -4.56 2.51 -9.47
C ALA A 25 -4.08 3.68 -10.35
N SER A 26 -4.91 4.73 -10.48
CA SER A 26 -4.56 5.92 -11.27
C SER A 26 -3.28 6.60 -10.80
N TYR A 27 -3.05 6.68 -9.48
CA TYR A 27 -1.81 7.22 -8.93
C TYR A 27 -0.60 6.35 -9.32
N ILE A 28 -0.68 5.03 -9.15
CA ILE A 28 0.42 4.12 -9.46
C ILE A 28 0.71 4.13 -10.97
N ASP A 29 -0.32 4.08 -11.80
CA ASP A 29 -0.20 4.12 -13.26
C ASP A 29 0.51 5.40 -13.70
N ASN A 30 0.11 6.56 -13.14
CA ASN A 30 0.80 7.82 -13.40
C ASN A 30 2.29 7.78 -13.00
N GLN A 31 2.63 7.18 -11.86
CA GLN A 31 4.04 7.05 -11.46
C GLN A 31 4.81 6.15 -12.45
N VAL A 32 4.22 5.05 -12.90
CA VAL A 32 4.81 4.14 -13.87
C VAL A 32 5.02 4.82 -15.23
N ASP A 33 4.03 5.58 -15.71
CA ASP A 33 4.12 6.36 -16.96
C ASP A 33 5.26 7.39 -16.92
N HIS A 34 5.61 7.87 -15.71
CA HIS A 34 6.73 8.77 -15.47
C HIS A 34 8.04 8.04 -15.07
N GLY A 35 8.18 6.76 -15.43
CA GLY A 35 9.41 5.98 -15.31
C GLY A 35 9.71 5.48 -13.89
N GLN A 36 8.73 5.48 -12.99
CA GLN A 36 8.88 4.89 -11.66
C GLN A 36 8.64 3.38 -11.69
N ASP A 37 9.36 2.65 -10.84
CA ASP A 37 9.11 1.22 -10.64
C ASP A 37 7.84 1.00 -9.80
N PHE A 38 6.90 0.22 -10.34
CA PHE A 38 5.62 -0.14 -9.71
C PHE A 38 5.82 -0.65 -8.27
N TYR A 39 6.68 -1.65 -8.10
CA TYR A 39 6.89 -2.29 -6.81
C TYR A 39 7.48 -1.32 -5.79
N ARG A 40 8.40 -0.46 -6.21
CA ARG A 40 9.00 0.58 -5.37
C ARG A 40 7.96 1.59 -4.90
N ILE A 41 7.03 2.00 -5.76
CA ILE A 41 5.96 2.94 -5.40
C ILE A 41 4.99 2.29 -4.42
N ALA A 42 4.43 1.13 -4.78
CA ALA A 42 3.48 0.39 -3.94
C ALA A 42 4.09 0.08 -2.55
N ALA A 43 5.33 -0.38 -2.50
CA ALA A 43 6.03 -0.72 -1.25
C ALA A 43 6.19 0.46 -0.29
N ASN A 44 6.19 1.69 -0.80
CA ASN A 44 6.35 2.91 -0.02
C ASN A 44 5.04 3.61 0.34
N LEU A 45 3.92 3.18 -0.23
CA LEU A 45 2.60 3.67 0.14
C LEU A 45 2.21 3.14 1.54
N PRO A 46 1.57 3.98 2.38
CA PRO A 46 1.00 3.54 3.63
C PRO A 46 -0.20 2.61 3.42
N VAL A 47 -0.43 1.77 4.42
CA VAL A 47 -1.53 0.83 4.50
C VAL A 47 -2.58 1.38 5.48
N CYS A 48 -3.85 1.33 5.08
CA CYS A 48 -4.98 1.67 5.93
C CYS A 48 -5.03 0.73 7.14
N GLY A 49 -5.12 1.27 8.35
CA GLY A 49 -5.22 0.48 9.58
C GLY A 49 -6.52 -0.32 9.73
N ARG A 50 -7.54 -0.06 8.90
CA ARG A 50 -8.85 -0.71 8.96
C ARG A 50 -9.04 -1.82 7.92
N CYS A 51 -8.78 -1.52 6.65
CA CYS A 51 -9.05 -2.44 5.53
C CYS A 51 -7.78 -2.98 4.85
N GLU A 52 -6.60 -2.58 5.33
CA GLU A 52 -5.30 -3.03 4.82
C GLU A 52 -5.02 -2.71 3.34
N ARG A 53 -5.75 -1.75 2.76
CA ARG A 53 -5.47 -1.23 1.42
C ARG A 53 -4.53 -0.04 1.42
N LEU A 54 -3.88 0.20 0.30
CA LEU A 54 -3.02 1.37 0.13
C LEU A 54 -3.80 2.67 0.22
N VAL A 55 -3.15 3.71 0.75
CA VAL A 55 -3.73 5.04 0.91
C VAL A 55 -2.74 6.12 0.49
N LEU A 56 -3.26 7.27 0.05
CA LEU A 56 -2.47 8.46 -0.26
C LEU A 56 -2.48 9.42 0.92
N VAL A 57 -1.32 9.99 1.25
CA VAL A 57 -1.17 10.92 2.37
C VAL A 57 -1.40 12.35 1.91
N HIS A 58 -2.19 13.10 2.67
CA HIS A 58 -2.41 14.54 2.48
C HIS A 58 -2.30 15.26 3.84
N ASN A 59 -1.54 16.35 3.93
CA ASN A 59 -1.44 17.23 5.11
C ASN A 59 -1.33 16.50 6.46
N LYS A 60 -0.40 15.54 6.56
CA LYS A 60 -0.16 14.70 7.75
C LYS A 60 -1.27 13.71 8.09
N GLY A 61 -2.24 13.46 7.23
CA GLY A 61 -3.23 12.40 7.41
C GLY A 61 -3.46 11.61 6.14
N TYR A 62 -4.41 10.70 6.16
CA TYR A 62 -4.96 10.11 4.94
C TYR A 62 -6.45 9.87 5.10
N VAL A 63 -7.15 9.83 3.96
CA VAL A 63 -8.49 9.26 3.85
C VAL A 63 -8.36 8.03 2.97
N CYS A 64 -8.79 6.86 3.47
CA CYS A 64 -8.74 5.64 2.70
C CYS A 64 -9.80 5.71 1.59
N PRO A 65 -9.41 5.67 0.31
CA PRO A 65 -10.38 5.78 -0.79
C PRO A 65 -11.33 4.59 -0.86
N THR A 66 -10.94 3.43 -0.33
CA THR A 66 -11.80 2.24 -0.35
C THR A 66 -12.84 2.21 0.77
N CYS A 67 -12.45 2.48 2.02
CA CYS A 67 -13.33 2.30 3.18
C CYS A 67 -13.71 3.60 3.90
N GLY A 68 -13.24 4.75 3.41
CA GLY A 68 -13.48 6.08 3.99
C GLY A 68 -12.80 6.32 5.34
N HIS A 69 -12.03 5.37 5.87
CA HIS A 69 -11.34 5.54 7.15
C HIS A 69 -10.32 6.68 7.07
N THR A 70 -10.39 7.58 8.04
CA THR A 70 -9.48 8.71 8.17
C THR A 70 -8.50 8.46 9.30
N GLU A 71 -7.23 8.75 9.07
CA GLU A 71 -6.22 8.73 10.13
C GLU A 71 -5.47 10.06 10.16
N GLU A 72 -5.53 10.73 11.30
CA GLU A 72 -4.76 11.93 11.57
C GLU A 72 -3.35 11.53 12.03
N ASN A 73 -2.32 12.19 11.51
CA ASN A 73 -0.90 11.97 11.78
C ASN A 73 -0.21 10.81 11.04
N SER A 74 -0.66 10.42 9.84
CA SER A 74 0.02 9.52 8.88
C SER A 74 0.87 8.39 9.51
N ARG A 75 0.38 7.73 10.57
CA ARG A 75 1.14 6.67 11.25
C ARG A 75 0.99 5.32 10.56
N GLY A 76 0.16 5.25 9.53
CA GLY A 76 0.01 4.09 8.65
C GLY A 76 1.37 3.52 8.24
N HIS A 77 1.57 2.23 8.55
CA HIS A 77 2.80 1.55 8.16
C HIS A 77 2.88 1.46 6.64
N LYS A 78 4.05 1.75 6.08
CA LYS A 78 4.34 1.47 4.66
C LYS A 78 4.11 -0.02 4.39
N MET A 79 3.62 -0.35 3.20
CA MET A 79 3.37 -1.73 2.76
C MET A 79 4.58 -2.65 3.03
N LYS A 80 5.80 -2.21 2.71
CA LYS A 80 7.03 -2.98 3.01
C LYS A 80 7.24 -3.27 4.50
N THR A 81 6.88 -2.32 5.37
CA THR A 81 6.98 -2.48 6.82
C THR A 81 5.87 -3.41 7.32
N HIS A 82 4.69 -3.31 6.73
CA HIS A 82 3.54 -4.17 7.01
C HIS A 82 3.83 -5.64 6.71
N LEU A 83 4.39 -5.91 5.51
CA LEU A 83 4.86 -7.23 5.10
C LEU A 83 5.99 -7.74 6.00
N ARG A 84 7.04 -6.95 6.22
CA ARG A 84 8.22 -7.38 7.01
C ARG A 84 7.87 -7.75 8.45
N ARG A 85 6.85 -7.11 9.04
CA ARG A 85 6.41 -7.38 10.40
C ARG A 85 5.30 -8.44 10.49
N GLY A 86 4.84 -8.98 9.36
CA GLY A 86 3.75 -9.96 9.37
C GLY A 86 2.43 -9.40 9.89
N MET A 87 2.19 -8.09 9.72
CA MET A 87 1.01 -7.41 10.30
C MET A 87 -0.27 -7.57 9.46
N TYR A 88 -0.20 -8.31 8.36
CA TYR A 88 -1.30 -8.60 7.46
C TYR A 88 -2.21 -9.67 8.04
N ARG A 89 -3.51 -9.40 8.06
CA ARG A 89 -4.51 -10.28 8.67
C ARG A 89 -4.99 -11.32 7.65
#